data_AF-A0A0S2I5C6-F1
#
_entry.id   AF-A0A0S2I5C6-F1
#
_cell.length_a   1.000
_cell.length_b   1.000
_cell.length_c   1.000
_cell.angle_alpha   90.00
_cell.angle_beta   90.00
_cell.angle_gamma   90.00
#
_symmetry.space_group_name_H-M   'P 1'
#
loop_
_entity.id
_entity.type
_entity.pdbx_description
1 polymer ?
#
loop_
_entity_poly.entity_id
_entity_poly.type
_entity_poly.pdbx_seq_one_letter_code
_entity_poly.pdbx_strand_id
1 'polypeptide(L)'
;MRKFLLIICLVIVSQILIANPKNKSESQNKTTVELEFSQKENKSDAEKYFGYIKDLLGPLVALLGILLTLPILRKKLIENHITTKLNEIQSKNTEIQSYNQKLIDKYIPLTYSNDLMTKADLENALSELQKGFHISQNASSDVATLMFYLKTAVQGAIKHFDNQKSKLFSTRGFYGFIMDNLDLVNYYSKQVVQIPKSTKTKKSTIISKAISKYVSHSKIEQFKYFKLGIIDSPDSAHFTIFSGNVNKTNHALLMRSTFQIYLSPKAIAKLLFINKIYAPLIISKPHEDPLFGTKSFDLYLIGFSINNQISVDPEAPSKVVDLIYSNPLDFHRFIDALKYEKLKSDFKDIWIPDSKFDLSKSISMSKTEIETFKLKYDKEYLFEMHKNNKRKIKKKIKITVPNTRYS
;
A
#
# COMPACT_ATOMS: atom_id res chain seq x y z
N MET A 1 -5.91 36.52 -4.86
CA MET A 1 -5.60 37.51 -3.79
C MET A 1 -4.87 38.75 -4.32
N ARG A 2 -3.65 38.67 -4.89
CA ARG A 2 -2.91 39.89 -5.34
C ARG A 2 -3.65 40.81 -6.33
N LYS A 3 -4.32 40.25 -7.35
CA LYS A 3 -5.10 41.06 -8.32
C LYS A 3 -6.35 41.73 -7.72
N PHE A 4 -6.85 41.23 -6.59
CA PHE A 4 -8.07 41.72 -5.95
C PHE A 4 -7.78 42.82 -4.91
N LEU A 5 -6.66 42.69 -4.19
CA LEU A 5 -6.09 43.77 -3.36
C LEU A 5 -5.79 45.03 -4.19
N LEU A 6 -5.38 44.84 -5.44
CA LEU A 6 -5.18 45.91 -6.43
C LEU A 6 -6.50 46.63 -6.79
N ILE A 7 -7.60 45.90 -6.93
CA ILE A 7 -8.92 46.48 -7.23
C ILE A 7 -9.44 47.27 -6.01
N ILE A 8 -9.30 46.73 -4.80
CA ILE A 8 -9.68 47.43 -3.56
C ILE A 8 -8.83 48.70 -3.37
N CYS A 9 -7.51 48.63 -3.60
CA CYS A 9 -6.65 49.81 -3.54
C CYS A 9 -7.04 50.86 -4.60
N LEU A 10 -7.40 50.44 -5.82
CA LEU A 10 -7.85 51.34 -6.88
C LEU A 10 -9.15 52.07 -6.50
N VAL A 11 -10.11 51.36 -5.90
CA VAL A 11 -11.37 51.96 -5.45
C VAL A 11 -11.13 52.95 -4.31
N ILE A 12 -10.30 52.60 -3.32
CA ILE A 12 -9.98 53.51 -2.20
C ILE A 12 -9.20 54.73 -2.69
N VAL A 13 -8.21 54.55 -3.58
CA VAL A 13 -7.41 55.65 -4.15
C VAL A 13 -8.28 56.57 -5.02
N SER A 14 -9.23 56.03 -5.78
CA SER A 14 -10.18 56.86 -6.54
C SER A 14 -11.09 57.70 -5.63
N GLN A 15 -11.45 57.19 -4.45
CA GLN A 15 -12.28 57.94 -3.49
C GLN A 15 -11.51 59.07 -2.80
N ILE A 16 -10.22 58.86 -2.50
CA ILE A 16 -9.36 59.91 -1.93
C ILE A 16 -9.10 61.04 -2.94
N LEU A 17 -8.98 60.72 -4.22
CA LEU A 17 -8.77 61.70 -5.30
C LEU A 17 -10.01 62.57 -5.57
N ILE A 18 -11.21 62.03 -5.38
CA ILE A 18 -12.47 62.76 -5.61
C ILE A 18 -12.83 63.66 -4.41
N ALA A 19 -12.39 63.31 -3.19
CA ALA A 19 -12.73 64.03 -1.96
C ALA A 19 -11.90 65.30 -1.69
N ASN A 20 -11.02 65.72 -2.62
CA ASN A 20 -10.13 66.87 -2.40
C ASN A 20 -10.47 68.05 -3.33
N PRO A 21 -11.54 68.83 -3.04
CA PRO A 21 -11.82 70.04 -3.79
C PRO A 21 -10.79 71.12 -3.43
N LYS A 22 -10.03 71.59 -4.44
CA LYS A 22 -9.17 72.76 -4.32
C LYS A 22 -10.00 73.96 -3.86
N ASN A 23 -9.70 74.48 -2.66
CA ASN A 23 -10.13 75.78 -2.18
C ASN A 23 -9.78 76.87 -3.19
N LYS A 24 -10.79 77.59 -3.70
CA LYS A 24 -10.62 78.90 -4.30
C LYS A 24 -11.51 79.88 -3.56
N SER A 25 -10.85 80.75 -2.80
CA SER A 25 -11.41 81.90 -2.11
C SER A 25 -11.88 82.96 -3.10
N GLU A 26 -13.03 83.57 -2.88
CA GLU A 26 -13.20 85.01 -3.07
C GLU A 26 -14.41 85.55 -2.31
N SER A 27 -14.20 86.71 -1.71
CA SER A 27 -15.06 87.50 -0.83
C SER A 27 -15.89 88.48 -1.66
N GLN A 28 -17.15 88.76 -1.28
CA GLN A 28 -17.61 90.13 -0.94
C GLN A 28 -19.12 90.22 -0.59
N ASN A 29 -19.35 90.93 0.52
CA ASN A 29 -20.39 91.91 0.85
C ASN A 29 -21.90 91.55 1.03
N LYS A 30 -22.38 92.06 2.17
CA LYS A 30 -23.75 92.15 2.69
C LYS A 30 -24.75 92.77 1.70
N THR A 31 -25.99 92.28 1.69
CA THR A 31 -27.20 93.08 2.05
C THR A 31 -28.35 92.13 2.41
N THR A 32 -29.06 92.41 3.50
CA THR A 32 -30.31 91.76 3.94
C THR A 32 -31.49 92.22 3.10
N VAL A 33 -32.27 91.28 2.55
CA VAL A 33 -33.70 91.43 2.22
C VAL A 33 -34.37 90.10 2.53
N GLU A 34 -35.36 90.12 3.43
CA GLU A 34 -36.28 89.01 3.66
C GLU A 34 -37.10 88.76 2.41
N LEU A 35 -36.98 87.56 1.84
CA LEU A 35 -37.91 87.00 0.88
C LEU A 35 -38.09 85.52 1.25
N GLU A 36 -39.28 85.17 1.73
CA GLU A 36 -39.74 83.80 1.86
C GLU A 36 -39.71 83.12 0.49
N PHE A 37 -38.63 82.40 0.20
CA PHE A 37 -38.57 81.44 -0.88
C PHE A 37 -38.64 80.04 -0.28
N SER A 38 -39.70 79.32 -0.65
CA SER A 38 -39.79 77.87 -0.52
C SER A 38 -38.57 77.22 -1.19
N GLN A 39 -37.51 76.98 -0.40
CA GLN A 39 -36.36 76.21 -0.83
C GLN A 39 -36.79 74.74 -0.83
N LYS A 40 -37.15 74.23 -2.02
CA LYS A 40 -36.88 72.83 -2.32
C LYS A 40 -35.37 72.66 -2.19
N GLU A 41 -34.91 72.07 -1.09
CA GLU A 41 -33.54 71.63 -0.91
C GLU A 41 -33.15 70.70 -2.07
N ASN A 42 -32.54 71.27 -3.10
CA ASN A 42 -31.78 70.49 -4.07
C ASN A 42 -30.54 70.00 -3.35
N LYS A 43 -30.66 68.82 -2.71
CA LYS A 43 -29.51 68.07 -2.18
C LYS A 43 -28.38 68.14 -3.19
N SER A 44 -27.24 68.67 -2.75
CA SER A 44 -26.02 68.76 -3.53
C SER A 44 -25.75 67.42 -4.20
N ASP A 45 -25.28 67.43 -5.46
CA ASP A 45 -24.98 66.18 -6.19
C ASP A 45 -24.02 65.28 -5.38
N ALA A 46 -23.18 65.87 -4.52
CA ALA A 46 -22.33 65.15 -3.57
C ALA A 46 -23.12 64.36 -2.51
N GLU A 47 -24.22 64.89 -1.99
CA GLU A 47 -25.08 64.21 -1.01
C GLU A 47 -25.88 63.07 -1.65
N LYS A 48 -26.31 63.24 -2.92
CA LYS A 48 -26.91 62.16 -3.69
C LYS A 48 -25.90 61.02 -3.93
N TYR A 49 -24.67 61.36 -4.31
CA TYR A 49 -23.58 60.38 -4.46
C TYR A 49 -23.24 59.66 -3.15
N PHE A 50 -23.16 60.40 -2.03
CA PHE A 50 -22.96 59.80 -0.70
C PHE A 50 -24.12 58.88 -0.31
N GLY A 51 -25.37 59.24 -0.67
CA GLY A 51 -26.54 58.38 -0.52
C GLY A 51 -26.36 57.05 -1.25
N TYR A 52 -26.01 57.09 -2.55
CA TYR A 52 -25.76 55.87 -3.34
C TYR A 52 -24.63 55.01 -2.77
N ILE A 53 -23.55 55.61 -2.25
CA ILE A 53 -22.43 54.86 -1.63
C ILE A 53 -22.88 54.19 -0.33
N LYS A 54 -23.67 54.89 0.48
CA LYS A 54 -24.20 54.37 1.75
C LYS A 54 -25.14 53.20 1.51
N ASP A 55 -25.97 53.30 0.47
CA ASP A 55 -26.89 52.23 0.05
C ASP A 55 -26.15 51.01 -0.54
N LEU A 56 -25.01 51.22 -1.21
CA LEU A 56 -24.17 50.13 -1.73
C LEU A 56 -23.27 49.48 -0.68
N LEU A 57 -23.03 50.14 0.44
CA LEU A 57 -22.11 49.68 1.49
C LEU A 57 -22.59 48.36 2.13
N GLY A 58 -23.88 48.26 2.44
CA GLY A 58 -24.51 47.06 3.01
C GLY A 58 -24.32 45.82 2.13
N PRO A 59 -24.73 45.86 0.85
CA PRO A 59 -24.50 44.79 -0.13
C PRO A 59 -23.02 44.43 -0.31
N LEU A 60 -22.11 45.42 -0.33
CA LEU A 60 -20.66 45.18 -0.44
C LEU A 60 -20.08 44.46 0.78
N VAL A 61 -20.47 44.88 1.99
CA VAL A 61 -20.08 44.24 3.25
C VAL A 61 -20.65 42.83 3.33
N ALA A 62 -21.90 42.61 2.90
CA ALA A 62 -22.48 41.28 2.83
C ALA A 62 -21.74 40.37 1.82
N LEU A 63 -21.40 40.88 0.64
CA LEU A 63 -20.62 40.15 -0.37
C LEU A 63 -19.21 39.80 0.14
N LEU A 64 -18.53 40.74 0.80
CA LEU A 64 -17.25 40.52 1.45
C LEU A 64 -17.37 39.48 2.57
N GLY A 65 -18.44 39.55 3.38
CA GLY A 65 -18.76 38.57 4.41
C GLY A 65 -18.91 37.16 3.83
N ILE A 66 -19.68 37.00 2.74
CA ILE A 66 -19.85 35.73 2.02
C ILE A 66 -18.51 35.22 1.46
N LEU A 67 -17.73 36.10 0.81
CA LEU A 67 -16.44 35.76 0.21
C LEU A 67 -15.39 35.35 1.24
N LEU A 68 -15.40 35.94 2.43
CA LEU A 68 -14.49 35.61 3.53
C LEU A 68 -14.95 34.36 4.30
N THR A 69 -16.25 34.15 4.47
CA THR A 69 -16.80 32.99 5.21
C THR A 69 -16.75 31.70 4.41
N LEU A 70 -16.97 31.73 3.08
CA LEU A 70 -16.89 30.56 2.19
C LEU A 70 -15.60 29.72 2.36
N PRO A 71 -14.38 30.29 2.30
CA PRO A 71 -13.15 29.51 2.47
C PRO A 71 -13.00 28.95 3.89
N ILE A 72 -13.46 29.69 4.91
CA ILE A 72 -13.43 29.25 6.31
C ILE A 72 -14.40 28.07 6.51
N LEU A 73 -15.61 28.17 5.98
CA LEU A 73 -16.63 27.13 6.04
C LEU A 73 -16.14 25.86 5.32
N ARG A 74 -15.56 26.00 4.12
CA ARG A 74 -14.96 24.86 3.39
C ARG A 74 -13.83 24.20 4.19
N LYS A 75 -12.93 24.98 4.78
CA LYS A 75 -11.86 24.45 5.62
C LYS A 75 -12.41 23.68 6.81
N LYS A 76 -13.42 24.21 7.50
CA LYS A 76 -14.04 23.58 8.67
C LYS A 76 -14.83 22.31 8.32
N LEU A 77 -15.53 22.28 7.19
CA LEU A 77 -16.20 21.08 6.68
C LEU A 77 -15.18 19.96 6.36
N ILE A 78 -14.04 20.32 5.77
CA ILE A 78 -12.96 19.35 5.49
C ILE A 78 -12.35 18.85 6.80
N GLU A 79 -12.04 19.72 7.76
CA GLU A 79 -11.52 19.33 9.08
C GLU A 79 -12.47 18.41 9.82
N ASN A 80 -13.78 18.73 9.83
CA ASN A 80 -14.80 17.86 10.40
C ASN A 80 -14.83 16.51 9.70
N HIS A 81 -14.81 16.47 8.36
CA HIS A 81 -14.81 15.23 7.61
C HIS A 81 -13.57 14.36 7.90
N ILE A 82 -12.37 14.97 7.95
CA ILE A 82 -11.13 14.28 8.32
C ILE A 82 -11.25 13.72 9.75
N THR A 83 -11.75 14.52 10.69
CA THR A 83 -11.93 14.11 12.09
C THR A 83 -12.89 12.94 12.20
N THR A 84 -14.05 13.00 11.55
CA THR A 84 -15.01 11.89 11.50
C THR A 84 -14.38 10.63 10.93
N LYS A 85 -13.62 10.74 9.83
CA LYS A 85 -12.95 9.58 9.23
C LYS A 85 -11.85 9.00 10.12
N LEU A 86 -11.10 9.83 10.83
CA LEU A 86 -10.11 9.34 11.79
C LEU A 86 -10.77 8.60 12.96
N ASN A 87 -11.88 9.13 13.49
CA ASN A 87 -12.65 8.49 14.54
C ASN A 87 -13.26 7.15 14.07
N GLU A 88 -13.78 7.09 12.84
CA GLU A 88 -14.26 5.84 12.23
C GLU A 88 -13.13 4.80 12.14
N ILE A 89 -11.95 5.20 11.64
CA ILE A 89 -10.80 4.30 11.53
C ILE A 89 -10.34 3.81 12.91
N GLN A 90 -10.25 4.69 13.91
CA GLN A 90 -9.86 4.32 15.27
C GLN A 90 -10.87 3.39 15.93
N SER A 91 -12.16 3.64 15.74
CA SER A 91 -13.23 2.75 16.19
C SER A 91 -13.10 1.37 15.55
N LYS A 92 -12.87 1.30 14.23
CA LYS A 92 -12.67 0.04 13.52
C LYS A 92 -11.36 -0.67 13.87
N ASN A 93 -10.29 0.06 14.15
CA ASN A 93 -9.03 -0.48 14.69
C ASN A 93 -9.25 -1.13 16.07
N THR A 94 -10.07 -0.52 16.93
CA THR A 94 -10.42 -1.09 18.25
C THR A 94 -11.28 -2.35 18.09
N GLU A 95 -12.26 -2.31 17.18
CA GLU A 95 -13.15 -3.45 16.88
C GLU A 95 -12.37 -4.66 16.36
N ILE A 96 -11.50 -4.47 15.37
CA ILE A 96 -10.67 -5.57 14.84
C ILE A 96 -9.69 -6.09 15.89
N GLN A 97 -9.14 -5.23 16.74
CA GLN A 97 -8.27 -5.67 17.83
C GLN A 97 -9.01 -6.60 18.80
N SER A 98 -10.23 -6.24 19.19
CA SER A 98 -11.07 -7.09 20.04
C SER A 98 -11.42 -8.41 19.36
N TYR A 99 -11.75 -8.37 18.07
CA TYR A 99 -12.05 -9.56 17.28
C TYR A 99 -10.84 -10.50 17.17
N ASN A 100 -9.67 -9.96 16.84
CA ASN A 100 -8.43 -10.71 16.74
C ASN A 100 -8.05 -11.34 18.07
N GLN A 101 -8.21 -10.63 19.19
CA GLN A 101 -7.96 -11.20 20.51
C GLN A 101 -8.85 -12.42 20.78
N LYS A 102 -10.14 -12.35 20.45
CA LYS A 102 -11.05 -13.50 20.57
C LYS A 102 -10.62 -14.68 19.70
N LEU A 103 -10.10 -14.43 18.50
CA LEU A 103 -9.57 -15.49 17.64
C LEU A 103 -8.28 -16.09 18.21
N ILE A 104 -7.38 -15.25 18.73
CA ILE A 104 -6.16 -15.72 19.40
C ILE A 104 -6.54 -16.61 20.59
N ASP A 105 -7.45 -16.17 21.46
CA ASP A 105 -7.91 -16.95 22.62
C ASP A 105 -8.55 -18.29 22.18
N LYS A 106 -9.26 -18.30 21.05
CA LYS A 106 -9.82 -19.51 20.44
C LYS A 106 -8.75 -20.47 19.89
N TYR A 107 -7.66 -19.94 19.33
CA TYR A 107 -6.63 -20.73 18.64
C TYR A 107 -5.48 -21.15 19.56
N ILE A 108 -5.21 -20.44 20.66
CA ILE A 108 -4.16 -20.79 21.63
C ILE A 108 -4.23 -22.27 22.04
N PRO A 109 -5.38 -22.83 22.46
CA PRO A 109 -5.45 -24.25 22.85
C PRO A 109 -5.07 -25.21 21.73
N LEU A 110 -5.35 -24.85 20.47
CA LEU A 110 -5.04 -25.68 19.29
C LEU A 110 -3.54 -25.69 18.96
N THR A 111 -2.76 -24.78 19.55
CA THR A 111 -1.30 -24.78 19.38
C THR A 111 -0.58 -25.79 20.28
N TYR A 112 -1.30 -26.39 21.24
CA TYR A 112 -0.74 -27.41 22.14
C TYR A 112 -0.77 -28.81 21.55
N SER A 113 -1.53 -29.04 20.47
CA SER A 113 -1.48 -30.30 19.72
C SER A 113 -0.58 -30.20 18.49
N ASN A 114 -0.03 -31.33 18.05
CA ASN A 114 0.70 -31.45 16.79
C ASN A 114 -0.08 -32.32 15.80
N ASP A 115 -1.40 -32.31 15.88
CA ASP A 115 -2.26 -33.08 14.99
C ASP A 115 -2.09 -32.60 13.56
N LEU A 116 -2.37 -33.49 12.61
CA LEU A 116 -2.32 -33.12 11.21
C LEU A 116 -3.52 -32.23 10.86
N MET A 117 -3.23 -31.11 10.21
CA MET A 117 -4.25 -30.21 9.69
C MET A 117 -5.14 -30.93 8.67
N THR A 118 -6.44 -30.75 8.81
CA THR A 118 -7.42 -31.17 7.79
C THR A 118 -7.85 -29.98 6.96
N LYS A 119 -8.37 -30.22 5.75
CA LYS A 119 -8.94 -29.16 4.92
C LYS A 119 -10.05 -28.38 5.65
N ALA A 120 -10.85 -29.04 6.47
CA ALA A 120 -11.91 -28.42 7.26
C ALA A 120 -11.35 -27.39 8.27
N ASP A 121 -10.19 -27.67 8.87
CA ASP A 121 -9.52 -26.72 9.78
C ASP A 121 -9.10 -25.44 9.04
N LEU A 122 -8.57 -25.57 7.82
CA LEU A 122 -8.24 -24.41 6.98
C LEU A 122 -9.50 -23.62 6.59
N GLU A 123 -10.58 -24.29 6.20
CA GLU A 123 -11.85 -23.67 5.82
C GLU A 123 -12.50 -22.92 6.99
N ASN A 124 -12.47 -23.52 8.19
CA ASN A 124 -12.92 -22.88 9.43
C ASN A 124 -12.11 -21.62 9.74
N ALA A 125 -10.78 -21.71 9.65
CA ALA A 125 -9.91 -20.56 9.84
C ALA A 125 -10.17 -19.46 8.78
N LEU A 126 -10.36 -19.84 7.51
CA LEU A 126 -10.66 -18.88 6.44
C LEU A 126 -11.96 -18.11 6.72
N SER A 127 -13.02 -18.79 7.16
CA SER A 127 -14.31 -18.16 7.49
C SER A 127 -14.18 -17.07 8.56
N GLU A 128 -13.40 -17.34 9.62
CA GLU A 128 -13.13 -16.34 10.66
C GLU A 128 -12.24 -15.20 10.13
N LEU A 129 -11.20 -15.52 9.37
CA LEU A 129 -10.33 -14.50 8.77
C LEU A 129 -11.08 -13.61 7.75
N GLN A 130 -12.10 -14.14 7.07
CA GLN A 130 -12.97 -13.36 6.20
C GLN A 130 -13.78 -12.33 7.00
N LYS A 131 -14.37 -12.73 8.13
CA LYS A 131 -15.08 -11.80 9.03
C LYS A 131 -14.14 -10.70 9.55
N GLY A 132 -12.96 -11.08 10.03
CA GLY A 132 -11.93 -10.11 10.45
C GLY A 132 -11.53 -9.16 9.32
N PHE A 133 -11.37 -9.68 8.10
CA PHE A 133 -11.07 -8.86 6.94
C PHE A 133 -12.20 -7.85 6.64
N HIS A 134 -13.47 -8.25 6.72
CA HIS A 134 -14.60 -7.33 6.51
C HIS A 134 -14.60 -6.16 7.50
N ILE A 135 -14.32 -6.43 8.78
CA ILE A 135 -14.16 -5.37 9.80
C ILE A 135 -12.98 -4.46 9.41
N SER A 136 -11.86 -5.04 8.99
CA SER A 136 -10.62 -4.32 8.68
C SER A 136 -10.70 -3.39 7.46
N GLN A 137 -11.68 -3.56 6.56
CA GLN A 137 -11.78 -2.73 5.34
C GLN A 137 -11.92 -1.23 5.62
N ASN A 138 -12.54 -0.89 6.75
CA ASN A 138 -12.73 0.48 7.21
C ASN A 138 -11.73 0.89 8.31
N ALA A 139 -10.81 -0.01 8.65
CA ALA A 139 -9.72 0.26 9.57
C ALA A 139 -8.55 0.95 8.84
N SER A 140 -7.41 1.07 9.51
CA SER A 140 -6.22 1.63 8.87
C SER A 140 -5.75 0.77 7.69
N SER A 141 -5.10 1.40 6.71
CA SER A 141 -4.62 0.70 5.51
C SER A 141 -3.64 -0.44 5.85
N ASP A 142 -2.82 -0.27 6.87
CA ASP A 142 -1.86 -1.29 7.33
C ASP A 142 -2.59 -2.53 7.86
N VAL A 143 -3.61 -2.33 8.72
CA VAL A 143 -4.47 -3.41 9.26
C VAL A 143 -5.22 -4.13 8.14
N ALA A 144 -5.87 -3.38 7.25
CA ALA A 144 -6.61 -3.94 6.12
C ALA A 144 -5.71 -4.78 5.20
N THR A 145 -4.48 -4.32 4.98
CA THR A 145 -3.49 -4.98 4.13
C THR A 145 -3.01 -6.29 4.74
N LEU A 146 -2.68 -6.31 6.03
CA LEU A 146 -2.20 -7.53 6.69
C LEU A 146 -3.32 -8.58 6.82
N MET A 147 -4.54 -8.17 7.15
CA MET A 147 -5.69 -9.07 7.14
C MET A 147 -5.98 -9.62 5.74
N PHE A 148 -5.86 -8.78 4.71
CA PHE A 148 -5.97 -9.22 3.31
C PHE A 148 -4.93 -10.29 2.97
N TYR A 149 -3.66 -10.09 3.31
CA TYR A 149 -2.61 -11.07 3.04
C TYR A 149 -2.83 -12.38 3.77
N LEU A 150 -3.16 -12.33 5.07
CA LEU A 150 -3.42 -13.53 5.88
C LEU A 150 -4.58 -14.34 5.31
N LYS A 151 -5.73 -13.70 5.09
CA LYS A 151 -6.91 -14.33 4.47
C LYS A 151 -6.57 -14.94 3.12
N THR A 152 -5.89 -14.20 2.24
CA THR A 152 -5.59 -14.65 0.87
C THR A 152 -4.59 -15.80 0.85
N ALA A 153 -3.60 -15.80 1.76
CA ALA A 153 -2.64 -16.90 1.89
C ALA A 153 -3.33 -18.19 2.35
N VAL A 154 -4.25 -18.12 3.32
CA VAL A 154 -5.05 -19.29 3.76
C VAL A 154 -5.99 -19.76 2.65
N GLN A 155 -6.64 -18.85 1.94
CA GLN A 155 -7.48 -19.19 0.79
C GLN A 155 -6.69 -19.90 -0.32
N GLY A 156 -5.48 -19.42 -0.62
CA GLY A 156 -4.58 -20.08 -1.56
C GLY A 156 -4.13 -21.46 -1.05
N ALA A 157 -3.90 -21.61 0.25
CA ALA A 157 -3.51 -22.88 0.85
C ALA A 157 -4.63 -23.92 0.68
N ILE A 158 -5.89 -23.55 0.90
CA ILE A 158 -7.05 -24.42 0.68
C ILE A 158 -7.13 -24.88 -0.78
N LYS A 159 -6.87 -23.99 -1.74
CA LYS A 159 -6.91 -24.29 -3.18
C LYS A 159 -5.94 -25.42 -3.55
N HIS A 160 -4.77 -25.45 -2.93
CA HIS A 160 -3.68 -26.39 -3.23
C HIS A 160 -3.51 -27.48 -2.18
N PHE A 161 -4.44 -27.59 -1.23
CA PHE A 161 -4.35 -28.57 -0.15
C PHE A 161 -4.60 -29.98 -0.70
N ASP A 162 -3.64 -30.87 -0.52
CA ASP A 162 -3.74 -32.28 -0.87
C ASP A 162 -3.62 -33.14 0.39
N ASN A 163 -4.70 -33.84 0.75
CA ASN A 163 -4.74 -34.71 1.93
C ASN A 163 -3.65 -35.78 1.95
N GLN A 164 -3.02 -36.14 0.82
CA GLN A 164 -1.95 -37.13 0.76
C GLN A 164 -0.54 -36.53 0.88
N LYS A 165 -0.30 -35.35 0.28
CA LYS A 165 1.01 -34.69 0.24
C LYS A 165 1.19 -33.62 1.33
N SER A 166 0.11 -32.90 1.67
CA SER A 166 0.11 -31.80 2.64
C SER A 166 0.02 -32.27 4.11
N LYS A 167 0.15 -33.59 4.35
CA LYS A 167 0.13 -34.24 5.68
C LYS A 167 1.24 -33.81 6.63
N LEU A 168 2.14 -32.90 6.24
CA LEU A 168 3.21 -32.40 7.11
C LEU A 168 2.85 -31.10 7.82
N PHE A 169 1.63 -30.59 7.65
CA PHE A 169 1.20 -29.36 8.27
C PHE A 169 0.52 -29.64 9.62
N SER A 170 1.19 -29.29 10.74
CA SER A 170 0.63 -29.49 12.07
C SER A 170 -0.28 -28.35 12.50
N THR A 171 -1.24 -28.66 13.36
CA THR A 171 -2.12 -27.67 14.03
C THR A 171 -1.31 -26.59 14.73
N ARG A 172 -0.28 -26.96 15.51
CA ARG A 172 0.67 -26.03 16.13
C ARG A 172 1.29 -25.06 15.14
N GLY A 173 1.81 -25.56 14.01
CA GLY A 173 2.47 -24.72 13.01
C GLY A 173 1.49 -23.75 12.34
N PHE A 174 0.29 -24.23 12.00
CA PHE A 174 -0.73 -23.41 11.33
C PHE A 174 -1.35 -22.35 12.24
N TYR A 175 -1.85 -22.75 13.41
CA TYR A 175 -2.50 -21.81 14.33
C TYR A 175 -1.50 -20.84 14.94
N GLY A 176 -0.26 -21.28 15.21
CA GLY A 176 0.83 -20.39 15.58
C GLY A 176 1.12 -19.34 14.50
N PHE A 177 1.17 -19.73 13.22
CA PHE A 177 1.29 -18.80 12.11
C PHE A 177 0.14 -17.79 12.04
N ILE A 178 -1.11 -18.23 12.24
CA ILE A 178 -2.26 -17.32 12.25
C ILE A 178 -2.13 -16.32 13.40
N MET A 179 -1.86 -16.80 14.62
CA MET A 179 -1.71 -15.97 15.81
C MET A 179 -0.62 -14.91 15.64
N ASP A 180 0.57 -15.29 15.15
CA ASP A 180 1.68 -14.37 14.90
C ASP A 180 1.28 -13.21 13.97
N ASN A 181 0.44 -13.50 12.96
CA ASN A 181 -0.03 -12.47 12.03
C ASN A 181 -1.21 -11.66 12.60
N LEU A 182 -2.08 -12.25 13.42
CA LEU A 182 -3.12 -11.51 14.14
C LEU A 182 -2.51 -10.54 15.17
N ASP A 183 -1.44 -10.95 15.85
CA ASP A 183 -0.67 -10.07 16.74
C ASP A 183 -0.01 -8.92 15.98
N LEU A 184 0.51 -9.19 14.77
CA LEU A 184 1.01 -8.14 13.90
C LEU A 184 -0.10 -7.15 13.52
N VAL A 185 -1.29 -7.64 13.20
CA VAL A 185 -2.46 -6.78 12.92
C VAL A 185 -2.83 -5.95 14.15
N ASN A 186 -2.82 -6.54 15.35
CA ASN A 186 -3.08 -5.85 16.62
C ASN A 186 -2.01 -4.79 16.93
N TYR A 187 -0.75 -5.03 16.55
CA TYR A 187 0.31 -4.04 16.68
C TYR A 187 0.03 -2.82 15.80
N TYR A 188 -0.38 -3.02 14.55
CA TYR A 188 -0.69 -1.93 13.63
C TYR A 188 -2.02 -1.22 13.96
N SER A 189 -3.00 -1.90 14.55
CA SER A 189 -4.27 -1.27 14.95
C SER A 189 -4.10 -0.23 16.06
N LYS A 190 -3.08 -0.41 16.91
CA LYS A 190 -2.71 0.52 17.99
C LYS A 190 -1.94 1.76 17.50
N GLN A 191 -1.45 1.75 16.26
CA GLN A 191 -0.67 2.88 15.74
C GLN A 191 -1.55 4.08 15.43
N VAL A 192 -0.98 5.28 15.56
CA VAL A 192 -1.67 6.53 15.22
C VAL A 192 -2.00 6.55 13.73
N VAL A 193 -3.28 6.74 13.41
CA VAL A 193 -3.77 6.84 12.03
C VAL A 193 -3.11 8.04 11.34
N GLN A 194 -2.59 7.82 10.13
CA GLN A 194 -1.94 8.90 9.37
C GLN A 194 -2.93 10.03 9.07
N ILE A 195 -2.71 11.20 9.66
CA ILE A 195 -3.49 12.40 9.37
C ILE A 195 -3.05 12.94 8.00
N PRO A 196 -3.99 13.32 7.10
CA PRO A 196 -3.65 13.96 5.83
C PRO A 196 -2.77 15.20 6.06
N LYS A 197 -1.59 15.25 5.43
CA LYS A 197 -0.68 16.42 5.53
C LYS A 197 -1.25 17.68 4.87
N SER A 198 -2.38 17.57 4.16
CA SER A 198 -3.02 18.68 3.48
C SER A 198 -4.51 18.40 3.29
N THR A 199 -5.32 19.45 3.38
CA THR A 199 -6.75 19.45 3.00
C THR A 199 -6.97 19.38 1.48
N LYS A 200 -5.90 19.45 0.67
CA LYS A 200 -5.98 19.32 -0.79
C LYS A 200 -6.41 17.91 -1.19
N THR A 201 -7.35 17.81 -2.11
CA THR A 201 -7.72 16.55 -2.76
C THR A 201 -6.87 16.31 -4.02
N LYS A 202 -6.68 15.04 -4.38
CA LYS A 202 -6.12 14.57 -5.64
C LYS A 202 -7.18 13.74 -6.35
N LYS A 203 -7.26 13.86 -7.68
CA LYS A 203 -8.10 12.97 -8.50
C LYS A 203 -7.32 11.70 -8.80
N SER A 204 -7.84 10.54 -8.42
CA SER A 204 -7.33 9.23 -8.83
C SER A 204 -8.29 8.59 -9.83
N THR A 205 -7.79 8.13 -10.96
CA THR A 205 -8.58 7.33 -11.90
C THR A 205 -8.77 5.93 -11.35
N ILE A 206 -10.03 5.48 -11.28
CA ILE A 206 -10.39 4.11 -10.82
C ILE A 206 -10.05 3.07 -11.88
N ILE A 207 -10.08 3.50 -13.13
CA ILE A 207 -10.04 2.64 -14.31
C ILE A 207 -8.86 2.98 -15.20
N SER A 208 -8.52 2.03 -16.07
CA SER A 208 -7.45 2.20 -17.05
C SER A 208 -7.68 3.44 -17.92
N LYS A 209 -6.58 4.10 -18.31
CA LYS A 209 -6.64 5.30 -19.15
C LYS A 209 -7.40 5.07 -20.46
N ALA A 210 -7.33 3.85 -21.00
CA ALA A 210 -8.04 3.44 -22.21
C ALA A 210 -9.57 3.52 -22.06
N ILE A 211 -10.12 3.03 -20.95
CA ILE A 211 -11.57 3.00 -20.71
C ILE A 211 -12.05 4.33 -20.11
N SER A 212 -11.16 5.10 -19.49
CA SER A 212 -11.51 6.34 -18.77
C SER A 212 -12.25 7.41 -19.59
N LYS A 213 -12.14 7.35 -20.92
CA LYS A 213 -12.83 8.26 -21.86
C LYS A 213 -14.25 7.84 -22.19
N TYR A 214 -14.61 6.57 -21.95
CA TYR A 214 -15.88 5.96 -22.35
C TYR A 214 -16.85 5.78 -21.19
N VAL A 215 -16.49 6.17 -19.97
CA VAL A 215 -17.36 6.07 -18.81
C VAL A 215 -17.36 7.36 -17.99
N SER A 216 -18.53 7.69 -17.47
CA SER A 216 -18.70 8.80 -16.52
C SER A 216 -18.11 8.42 -15.14
N HIS A 217 -17.76 9.44 -14.34
CA HIS A 217 -17.26 9.25 -12.97
C HIS A 217 -15.97 8.39 -12.85
N SER A 218 -15.12 8.41 -13.88
CA SER A 218 -13.86 7.66 -13.91
C SER A 218 -12.80 8.11 -12.88
N LYS A 219 -13.05 9.21 -12.16
CA LYS A 219 -12.12 9.83 -11.20
C LYS A 219 -12.77 9.93 -9.81
N ILE A 220 -12.05 9.48 -8.79
CA ILE A 220 -12.38 9.70 -7.38
C ILE A 220 -11.50 10.81 -6.82
N GLU A 221 -12.06 11.66 -5.96
CA GLU A 221 -11.28 12.60 -5.17
C GLU A 221 -10.84 11.95 -3.85
N GLN A 222 -9.54 11.97 -3.59
CA GLN A 222 -8.94 11.47 -2.35
C GLN A 222 -8.11 12.56 -1.70
N PHE A 223 -8.03 12.62 -0.37
CA PHE A 223 -7.10 13.55 0.27
C PHE A 223 -5.65 13.24 -0.11
N LYS A 224 -4.87 14.29 -0.40
CA LYS A 224 -3.47 14.14 -0.74
C LYS A 224 -2.75 13.57 0.49
N TYR A 225 -1.99 12.49 0.28
CA TYR A 225 -1.25 11.75 1.31
C TYR A 225 -2.11 10.99 2.33
N PHE A 226 -3.41 10.83 2.08
CA PHE A 226 -4.26 9.92 2.86
C PHE A 226 -4.48 8.64 2.06
N LYS A 227 -3.99 7.51 2.58
CA LYS A 227 -4.15 6.20 1.95
C LYS A 227 -5.18 5.40 2.73
N LEU A 228 -6.31 5.12 2.09
CA LEU A 228 -7.34 4.22 2.58
C LEU A 228 -7.35 2.94 1.76
N GLY A 229 -7.76 1.84 2.37
CA GLY A 229 -7.81 0.53 1.75
C GLY A 229 -6.46 -0.20 1.72
N ILE A 230 -6.38 -1.25 0.92
CA ILE A 230 -5.23 -2.16 0.87
C ILE A 230 -4.06 -1.50 0.12
N ILE A 231 -2.85 -1.65 0.68
CA ILE A 231 -1.60 -1.27 0.02
C ILE A 231 -1.25 -2.34 -1.00
N ASP A 232 -1.71 -2.11 -2.24
CA ASP A 232 -1.51 -3.06 -3.33
C ASP A 232 -0.12 -2.93 -3.98
N SER A 233 0.91 -3.49 -3.34
CA SER A 233 2.27 -3.45 -3.88
C SER A 233 3.12 -4.64 -3.39
N PRO A 234 3.73 -5.42 -4.31
CA PRO A 234 4.68 -6.48 -3.95
C PRO A 234 5.97 -5.95 -3.31
N ASP A 235 6.22 -4.65 -3.43
CA ASP A 235 7.39 -3.99 -2.88
C ASP A 235 7.18 -3.39 -1.50
N SER A 236 5.96 -3.48 -0.96
CA SER A 236 5.63 -2.93 0.35
C SER A 236 6.42 -3.58 1.49
N ALA A 237 6.65 -2.81 2.55
CA ALA A 237 7.22 -3.34 3.79
C ALA A 237 6.30 -4.41 4.39
N HIS A 238 4.98 -4.18 4.39
CA HIS A 238 3.96 -5.12 4.85
C HIS A 238 4.09 -6.48 4.17
N PHE A 239 4.16 -6.53 2.84
CA PHE A 239 4.29 -7.80 2.13
C PHE A 239 5.62 -8.49 2.41
N THR A 240 6.70 -7.73 2.60
CA THR A 240 8.02 -8.28 2.94
C THR A 240 8.02 -8.89 4.36
N ILE A 241 7.42 -8.20 5.34
CA ILE A 241 7.27 -8.69 6.72
C ILE A 241 6.39 -9.93 6.75
N PHE A 242 5.23 -9.88 6.11
CA PHE A 242 4.30 -11.01 6.00
C PHE A 242 4.96 -12.23 5.34
N SER A 243 5.63 -12.03 4.21
CA SER A 243 6.41 -13.10 3.55
C SER A 243 7.50 -13.66 4.47
N GLY A 244 8.12 -12.82 5.30
CA GLY A 244 9.09 -13.25 6.31
C GLY A 244 8.47 -14.17 7.37
N ASN A 245 7.28 -13.83 7.87
CA ASN A 245 6.55 -14.67 8.82
C ASN A 245 6.13 -16.00 8.18
N VAL A 246 5.61 -15.97 6.96
CA VAL A 246 5.31 -17.19 6.18
C VAL A 246 6.57 -18.03 6.00
N ASN A 247 7.71 -17.41 5.72
CA ASN A 247 8.96 -18.12 5.50
C ASN A 247 9.46 -18.86 6.76
N LYS A 248 9.23 -18.31 7.95
CA LYS A 248 9.55 -18.96 9.25
C LYS A 248 8.77 -20.25 9.47
N THR A 249 7.59 -20.38 8.87
CA THR A 249 6.78 -21.60 9.00
C THR A 249 7.43 -22.81 8.32
N ASN A 250 8.37 -22.60 7.37
CA ASN A 250 8.97 -23.66 6.55
C ASN A 250 7.96 -24.52 5.75
N HIS A 251 6.71 -24.05 5.61
CA HIS A 251 5.66 -24.76 4.89
C HIS A 251 5.53 -24.26 3.46
N ALA A 252 5.88 -25.14 2.52
CA ALA A 252 5.89 -24.87 1.08
C ALA A 252 4.49 -24.45 0.56
N LEU A 253 3.42 -25.03 1.11
CA LEU A 253 2.05 -24.65 0.77
C LEU A 253 1.76 -23.17 1.05
N LEU A 254 2.04 -22.70 2.28
CA LEU A 254 1.83 -21.29 2.64
C LEU A 254 2.74 -20.35 1.84
N MET A 255 3.99 -20.75 1.60
CA MET A 255 4.92 -19.98 0.78
C MET A 255 4.41 -19.82 -0.66
N ARG A 256 3.92 -20.90 -1.29
CA ARG A 256 3.33 -20.87 -2.63
C ARG A 256 2.11 -19.95 -2.66
N SER A 257 1.19 -20.12 -1.71
CA SER A 257 -0.03 -19.33 -1.62
C SER A 257 0.25 -17.85 -1.42
N THR A 258 1.25 -17.52 -0.59
CA THR A 258 1.68 -16.13 -0.37
C THR A 258 2.35 -15.55 -1.62
N PHE A 259 3.19 -16.33 -2.30
CA PHE A 259 3.82 -15.91 -3.55
C PHE A 259 2.78 -15.59 -4.63
N GLN A 260 1.71 -16.39 -4.73
CA GLN A 260 0.64 -16.21 -5.72
C GLN A 260 -0.18 -14.91 -5.54
N ILE A 261 -0.09 -14.23 -4.40
CA ILE A 261 -0.75 -12.91 -4.21
C ILE A 261 -0.25 -11.90 -5.25
N TYR A 262 1.06 -11.93 -5.55
CA TYR A 262 1.69 -10.97 -6.47
C TYR A 262 2.52 -11.59 -7.59
N LEU A 263 2.75 -12.90 -7.57
CA LEU A 263 3.64 -13.61 -8.49
C LEU A 263 5.01 -12.94 -8.61
N SER A 264 5.56 -12.48 -7.49
CA SER A 264 6.78 -11.67 -7.44
C SER A 264 7.78 -12.17 -6.41
N PRO A 265 9.03 -12.49 -6.79
CA PRO A 265 10.04 -12.98 -5.84
C PRO A 265 10.70 -11.86 -5.03
N LYS A 266 10.23 -10.61 -5.14
CA LYS A 266 10.87 -9.42 -4.55
C LYS A 266 10.96 -9.47 -3.03
N ALA A 267 9.93 -9.98 -2.35
CA ALA A 267 9.96 -10.14 -0.90
C ALA A 267 11.06 -11.14 -0.49
N ILE A 268 11.13 -12.29 -1.16
CA ILE A 268 12.17 -13.30 -0.94
C ILE A 268 13.57 -12.76 -1.24
N ALA A 269 13.73 -11.94 -2.29
CA ALA A 269 14.98 -11.25 -2.60
C ALA A 269 15.50 -10.42 -1.41
N LYS A 270 14.61 -9.66 -0.76
CA LYS A 270 14.93 -8.83 0.41
C LYS A 270 15.32 -9.71 1.60
N LEU A 271 14.59 -10.81 1.83
CA LEU A 271 14.89 -11.77 2.91
C LEU A 271 16.24 -12.47 2.72
N LEU A 272 16.57 -12.93 1.51
CA LEU A 272 17.88 -13.50 1.19
C LEU A 272 19.01 -12.48 1.41
N PHE A 273 18.79 -11.23 0.96
CA PHE A 273 19.76 -10.15 1.13
C PHE A 273 20.05 -9.85 2.61
N ILE A 274 19.01 -9.81 3.46
CA ILE A 274 19.16 -9.63 4.91
C ILE A 274 19.95 -10.80 5.52
N ASN A 275 19.69 -12.02 5.07
CA ASN A 275 20.39 -13.23 5.52
C ASN A 275 21.80 -13.40 4.89
N LYS A 276 22.24 -12.45 4.07
CA LYS A 276 23.54 -12.46 3.36
C LYS A 276 23.77 -13.71 2.50
N ILE A 277 22.70 -14.29 1.96
CA ILE A 277 22.76 -15.43 1.03
C ILE A 277 22.24 -15.04 -0.34
N TYR A 278 22.62 -15.81 -1.35
CA TYR A 278 22.13 -15.65 -2.72
C TYR A 278 21.66 -16.98 -3.26
N ALA A 279 20.48 -16.94 -3.87
CA ALA A 279 19.95 -17.99 -4.70
C ALA A 279 19.26 -17.33 -5.91
N PRO A 280 19.27 -17.97 -7.08
CA PRO A 280 18.51 -17.51 -8.24
C PRO A 280 17.02 -17.40 -7.88
N LEU A 281 16.44 -16.20 -8.02
CA LEU A 281 15.01 -16.04 -7.74
C LEU A 281 14.12 -16.64 -8.82
N ILE A 282 14.67 -16.75 -10.04
CA ILE A 282 14.01 -17.33 -11.19
C ILE A 282 15.06 -18.17 -11.91
N ILE A 283 14.79 -19.46 -12.04
CA ILE A 283 15.55 -20.36 -12.90
C ILE A 283 14.66 -20.75 -14.07
N SER A 284 15.25 -20.81 -15.25
CA SER A 284 14.49 -21.03 -16.47
C SER A 284 15.18 -22.04 -17.36
N LYS A 285 14.37 -22.90 -17.98
CA LYS A 285 14.78 -23.78 -19.07
C LYS A 285 14.05 -23.34 -20.34
N PRO A 286 14.77 -22.97 -21.42
CA PRO A 286 14.13 -22.70 -22.70
C PRO A 286 13.46 -23.97 -23.24
N HIS A 287 12.25 -23.83 -23.77
CA HIS A 287 11.47 -24.88 -24.38
C HIS A 287 10.86 -24.37 -25.69
N GLU A 288 11.19 -24.99 -26.81
CA GLU A 288 10.55 -24.65 -28.08
C GLU A 288 9.17 -25.32 -28.16
N ASP A 289 8.11 -24.51 -28.14
CA ASP A 289 6.75 -24.97 -28.42
C ASP A 289 6.49 -24.80 -29.92
N PRO A 290 6.22 -25.90 -30.67
CA PRO A 290 6.02 -25.84 -32.12
C PRO A 290 4.90 -24.90 -32.57
N LEU A 291 3.90 -24.65 -31.70
CA LEU A 291 2.70 -23.89 -32.05
C LEU A 291 2.73 -22.43 -31.56
N PHE A 292 3.55 -22.12 -30.55
CA PHE A 292 3.53 -20.83 -29.86
C PHE A 292 4.92 -20.17 -29.73
N GLY A 293 5.94 -20.74 -30.36
CA GLY A 293 7.32 -20.23 -30.33
C GLY A 293 8.08 -20.63 -29.07
N THR A 294 9.19 -19.95 -28.78
CA THR A 294 10.04 -20.23 -27.62
C THR A 294 9.30 -19.88 -26.33
N LYS A 295 8.80 -20.90 -25.63
CA LYS A 295 8.33 -20.79 -24.25
C LYS A 295 9.48 -21.10 -23.30
N SER A 296 9.32 -20.79 -22.02
CA SER A 296 10.28 -21.19 -21.01
C SER A 296 9.57 -21.85 -19.84
N PHE A 297 10.19 -22.90 -19.30
CA PHE A 297 9.80 -23.47 -18.03
C PHE A 297 10.48 -22.66 -16.93
N ASP A 298 9.72 -21.72 -16.37
CA ASP A 298 10.20 -20.85 -15.31
C ASP A 298 9.81 -21.40 -13.95
N LEU A 299 10.79 -21.44 -13.05
CA LEU A 299 10.62 -21.82 -11.65
C LEU A 299 11.05 -20.66 -10.77
N TYR A 300 10.20 -20.33 -9.81
CA TYR A 300 10.37 -19.18 -8.94
C TYR A 300 10.76 -19.64 -7.55
N LEU A 301 11.74 -18.97 -6.94
CA LEU A 301 12.07 -19.17 -5.54
C LEU A 301 10.97 -18.51 -4.68
N ILE A 302 10.19 -19.33 -3.99
CA ILE A 302 9.04 -18.90 -3.18
C ILE A 302 9.36 -18.80 -1.69
N GLY A 303 10.47 -19.39 -1.25
CA GLY A 303 10.90 -19.37 0.15
C GLY A 303 12.20 -20.13 0.39
N PHE A 304 12.68 -20.10 1.62
CA PHE A 304 13.86 -20.84 2.06
C PHE A 304 13.86 -21.09 3.57
N SER A 305 14.52 -22.14 4.04
CA SER A 305 14.78 -22.36 5.46
C SER A 305 16.26 -22.60 5.72
N ILE A 306 16.77 -22.07 6.84
CA ILE A 306 18.16 -22.24 7.27
C ILE A 306 18.13 -23.22 8.43
N ASN A 307 18.76 -24.38 8.25
CA ASN A 307 18.76 -25.46 9.22
C ASN A 307 20.19 -25.73 9.68
N ASN A 308 20.37 -26.01 10.97
CA ASN A 308 21.62 -26.56 11.47
C ASN A 308 21.55 -28.08 11.26
N GLN A 309 22.58 -28.66 10.66
CA GLN A 309 22.66 -30.11 10.46
C GLN A 309 23.63 -30.67 11.49
N ILE A 310 23.12 -31.56 12.35
CA ILE A 310 23.96 -32.37 13.23
C ILE A 310 24.31 -33.61 12.42
N SER A 311 25.54 -33.67 11.91
CA SER A 311 26.06 -34.80 11.16
C SER A 311 27.13 -35.52 11.97
N VAL A 312 27.16 -36.85 11.87
CA VAL A 312 28.25 -37.69 12.41
C VAL A 312 29.48 -37.61 11.50
N ASP A 313 29.28 -37.30 10.22
CA ASP A 313 30.35 -37.08 9.25
C ASP A 313 30.96 -35.68 9.46
N PRO A 314 32.27 -35.58 9.79
CA PRO A 314 32.95 -34.31 10.01
C PRO A 314 33.10 -33.45 8.74
N GLU A 315 32.95 -34.01 7.54
CA GLU A 315 33.01 -33.25 6.27
C GLU A 315 31.63 -32.68 5.86
N ALA A 316 30.56 -33.12 6.49
CA ALA A 316 29.22 -32.64 6.17
C ALA A 316 29.02 -31.18 6.63
N PRO A 317 28.32 -30.34 5.84
CA PRO A 317 28.12 -28.95 6.17
C PRO A 317 27.28 -28.80 7.45
N SER A 318 27.82 -28.05 8.42
CA SER A 318 27.16 -27.78 9.70
C SER A 318 25.86 -26.96 9.56
N LYS A 319 25.73 -26.18 8.48
CA LYS A 319 24.57 -25.32 8.19
C LYS A 319 24.14 -25.49 6.74
N VAL A 320 22.90 -25.90 6.55
CA VAL A 320 22.30 -26.07 5.25
C VAL A 320 21.14 -25.10 5.04
N VAL A 321 20.86 -24.81 3.78
CA VAL A 321 19.72 -23.98 3.37
C VAL A 321 18.87 -24.78 2.40
N ASP A 322 17.60 -24.97 2.74
CA ASP A 322 16.62 -25.54 1.82
C ASP A 322 15.98 -24.39 1.04
N LEU A 323 16.25 -24.34 -0.27
CA LEU A 323 15.65 -23.38 -1.20
C LEU A 323 14.39 -24.00 -1.81
N ILE A 324 13.27 -23.28 -1.77
CA ILE A 324 11.96 -23.82 -2.15
C ILE A 324 11.53 -23.16 -3.46
N TYR A 325 11.52 -23.96 -4.54
CA TYR A 325 11.15 -23.52 -5.87
C TYR A 325 9.78 -24.05 -6.25
N SER A 326 9.02 -23.22 -6.97
CA SER A 326 7.69 -23.57 -7.39
C SER A 326 7.38 -23.02 -8.78
N ASN A 327 6.57 -23.77 -9.52
CA ASN A 327 5.90 -23.28 -10.71
C ASN A 327 4.53 -22.74 -10.29
N PRO A 328 4.33 -21.41 -10.27
CA PRO A 328 3.10 -20.82 -9.79
C PRO A 328 1.91 -20.96 -10.76
N LEU A 329 2.15 -21.42 -12.00
CA LEU A 329 1.12 -21.59 -13.02
C LEU A 329 0.41 -22.93 -12.85
N ASP A 330 -0.85 -22.89 -12.42
CA ASP A 330 -1.61 -24.11 -12.12
C ASP A 330 -1.98 -24.95 -13.37
N PHE A 331 -1.99 -24.32 -14.55
CA PHE A 331 -2.41 -24.94 -15.82
C PHE A 331 -1.32 -25.74 -16.52
N HIS A 332 -0.05 -25.48 -16.24
CA HIS A 332 1.06 -26.13 -16.91
C HIS A 332 1.96 -26.81 -15.89
N ARG A 333 1.61 -28.04 -15.53
CA ARG A 333 2.28 -28.79 -14.46
C ARG A 333 3.40 -29.65 -15.02
N PHE A 334 4.63 -29.49 -14.51
CA PHE A 334 5.80 -30.23 -15.01
C PHE A 334 6.80 -30.66 -13.94
N ILE A 335 6.66 -30.20 -12.69
CA ILE A 335 7.62 -30.50 -11.63
C ILE A 335 7.57 -31.97 -11.22
N ASP A 336 6.40 -32.60 -11.28
CA ASP A 336 6.27 -34.03 -10.99
C ASP A 336 7.10 -34.88 -11.98
N ALA A 337 7.24 -34.46 -13.24
CA ALA A 337 8.08 -35.13 -14.25
C ALA A 337 9.56 -34.70 -14.21
N LEU A 338 9.88 -33.61 -13.50
CA LEU A 338 11.24 -33.07 -13.44
C LEU A 338 12.18 -34.02 -12.68
N LYS A 339 13.27 -34.40 -13.33
CA LYS A 339 14.37 -35.21 -12.75
C LYS A 339 15.48 -34.29 -12.26
N TYR A 340 16.13 -34.66 -11.17
CA TYR A 340 17.16 -33.86 -10.53
C TYR A 340 18.36 -33.55 -11.45
N GLU A 341 18.84 -34.55 -12.19
CA GLU A 341 19.94 -34.34 -13.16
C GLU A 341 19.57 -33.34 -14.26
N LYS A 342 18.35 -33.44 -14.81
CA LYS A 342 17.86 -32.48 -15.82
C LYS A 342 17.73 -31.07 -15.27
N LEU A 343 17.36 -30.92 -13.99
CA LEU A 343 17.33 -29.61 -13.35
C LEU A 343 18.73 -28.98 -13.31
N LYS A 344 19.76 -29.75 -12.97
CA LYS A 344 21.15 -29.27 -12.88
C LYS A 344 21.70 -28.83 -14.24
N SER A 345 21.42 -29.60 -15.30
CA SER A 345 21.97 -29.33 -16.64
C SER A 345 21.20 -28.27 -17.42
N ASP A 346 19.87 -28.26 -17.32
CA ASP A 346 19.03 -27.57 -18.29
C ASP A 346 18.54 -26.20 -17.80
N PHE A 347 18.46 -25.99 -16.48
CA PHE A 347 17.97 -24.73 -15.91
C PHE A 347 19.12 -23.77 -15.64
N LYS A 348 18.86 -22.48 -15.87
CA LYS A 348 19.84 -21.40 -15.63
C LYS A 348 19.22 -20.26 -14.85
N ASP A 349 20.06 -19.57 -14.09
CA ASP A 349 19.68 -18.34 -13.38
C ASP A 349 19.44 -17.22 -14.40
N ILE A 350 18.18 -16.82 -14.53
CA ILE A 350 17.78 -15.67 -15.35
C ILE A 350 17.55 -14.42 -14.50
N TRP A 351 17.54 -14.55 -13.17
CA TRP A 351 17.35 -13.40 -12.30
C TRP A 351 18.62 -12.54 -12.23
N ILE A 352 19.80 -13.12 -12.14
CA ILE A 352 21.05 -12.38 -12.34
C ILE A 352 21.85 -13.06 -13.44
N PRO A 353 21.91 -12.45 -14.64
CA PRO A 353 22.79 -12.93 -15.70
C PRO A 353 24.24 -13.00 -15.21
N ASP A 354 24.89 -14.12 -15.53
CA ASP A 354 26.27 -14.42 -15.16
C ASP A 354 26.51 -14.31 -13.64
N SER A 355 25.57 -14.85 -12.85
CA SER A 355 25.73 -14.93 -11.39
C SER A 355 26.81 -15.91 -10.95
N LYS A 356 27.28 -16.77 -11.86
CA LYS A 356 28.13 -17.94 -11.60
C LYS A 356 27.50 -18.94 -10.63
N PHE A 357 26.18 -18.82 -10.37
CA PHE A 357 25.47 -19.78 -9.55
C PHE A 357 25.34 -21.09 -10.30
N ASP A 358 25.90 -22.14 -9.70
CA ASP A 358 25.86 -23.50 -10.18
C ASP A 358 24.80 -24.31 -9.43
N LEU A 359 23.81 -24.84 -10.17
CA LEU A 359 22.77 -25.72 -9.63
C LEU A 359 23.31 -27.10 -9.24
N SER A 360 24.44 -27.52 -9.81
CA SER A 360 25.06 -28.82 -9.54
C SER A 360 25.59 -28.93 -8.11
N LYS A 361 25.91 -27.79 -7.48
CA LYS A 361 26.34 -27.66 -6.06
C LYS A 361 25.24 -27.95 -5.04
N SER A 362 24.01 -28.23 -5.48
CA SER A 362 22.97 -28.72 -4.57
C SER A 362 23.34 -30.11 -4.03
N ILE A 363 23.07 -30.30 -2.74
CA ILE A 363 23.29 -31.56 -2.01
C ILE A 363 22.20 -32.57 -2.37
N SER A 364 20.95 -32.12 -2.40
CA SER A 364 19.81 -32.98 -2.75
C SER A 364 18.61 -32.18 -3.25
N MET A 365 17.69 -32.90 -3.89
CA MET A 365 16.38 -32.41 -4.31
C MET A 365 15.27 -33.29 -3.73
N SER A 366 14.24 -32.67 -3.16
CA SER A 366 13.03 -33.37 -2.70
C SER A 366 11.76 -32.66 -3.18
N LYS A 367 10.77 -33.42 -3.63
CA LYS A 367 9.44 -32.88 -3.99
C LYS A 367 8.59 -32.85 -2.72
N THR A 368 7.88 -31.75 -2.49
CA THR A 368 7.13 -31.58 -1.22
C THR A 368 5.65 -31.33 -1.41
N GLU A 369 5.27 -30.47 -2.35
CA GLU A 369 3.86 -30.12 -2.61
C GLU A 369 3.62 -30.09 -4.12
N ILE A 370 2.37 -29.91 -4.54
CA ILE A 370 2.01 -29.74 -5.94
C ILE A 370 2.86 -28.63 -6.56
N GLU A 371 3.51 -28.95 -7.68
CA GLU A 371 4.35 -28.02 -8.43
C GLU A 371 5.38 -27.30 -7.54
N THR A 372 5.95 -27.99 -6.56
CA THR A 372 6.91 -27.41 -5.62
C THR A 372 7.97 -28.43 -5.18
N PHE A 373 9.23 -28.03 -5.19
CA PHE A 373 10.35 -28.85 -4.72
C PHE A 373 11.34 -28.02 -3.90
N LYS A 374 12.17 -28.72 -3.13
CA LYS A 374 13.24 -28.16 -2.31
C LYS A 374 14.59 -28.57 -2.87
N LEU A 375 15.53 -27.64 -2.88
CA LEU A 375 16.95 -27.90 -3.11
C LEU A 375 17.73 -27.59 -1.86
N LYS A 376 18.48 -28.57 -1.36
CA LYS A 376 19.35 -28.37 -0.22
C LYS A 376 20.73 -27.92 -0.68
N TYR A 377 21.27 -26.87 -0.06
CA TYR A 377 22.62 -26.35 -0.32
C TYR A 377 23.37 -26.15 0.99
N ASP A 378 24.70 -26.19 0.90
CA ASP A 378 25.55 -25.62 1.93
C ASP A 378 25.35 -24.10 2.01
N LYS A 379 25.19 -23.58 3.23
CA LYS A 379 25.05 -22.16 3.49
C LYS A 379 26.28 -21.36 3.07
N GLU A 380 27.48 -21.94 3.20
CA GLU A 380 28.73 -21.24 2.87
C GLU A 380 28.80 -20.91 1.39
N TYR A 381 28.46 -21.88 0.53
CA TYR A 381 28.34 -21.66 -0.91
C TYR A 381 27.36 -20.52 -1.25
N LEU A 382 26.17 -20.49 -0.66
CA LEU A 382 25.19 -19.41 -0.92
C LEU A 382 25.69 -18.05 -0.40
N PHE A 383 26.49 -18.02 0.66
CA PHE A 383 27.11 -16.81 1.19
C PHE A 383 28.23 -16.30 0.27
N GLU A 384 29.04 -17.17 -0.31
CA GLU A 384 30.02 -16.80 -1.34
C GLU A 384 29.33 -16.23 -2.59
N MET A 385 28.26 -16.87 -3.04
CA MET A 385 27.47 -16.36 -4.16
C MET A 385 26.85 -15.00 -3.86
N HIS A 386 26.47 -14.74 -2.61
CA HIS A 386 26.03 -13.41 -2.17
C HIS A 386 27.15 -12.38 -2.26
N LYS A 387 28.35 -12.69 -1.77
CA LYS A 387 29.52 -11.80 -1.88
C LYS A 387 29.79 -11.43 -3.34
N ASN A 388 29.82 -12.43 -4.21
CA ASN A 388 30.10 -12.28 -5.64
C ASN A 388 29.05 -11.42 -6.35
N ASN A 389 27.78 -11.54 -5.96
CA ASN A 389 26.65 -10.88 -6.64
C ASN A 389 26.08 -9.67 -5.90
N LYS A 390 26.62 -9.29 -4.74
CA LYS A 390 26.06 -8.27 -3.83
C LYS A 390 25.62 -6.98 -4.52
N ARG A 391 26.45 -6.44 -5.44
CA ARG A 391 26.15 -5.21 -6.18
C ARG A 391 24.98 -5.40 -7.14
N LYS A 392 24.96 -6.51 -7.89
CA LYS A 392 23.88 -6.86 -8.83
C LYS A 392 22.55 -7.04 -8.09
N ILE A 393 22.58 -7.77 -6.96
CA ILE A 393 21.42 -7.95 -6.07
C ILE A 393 20.88 -6.59 -5.59
N LYS A 394 21.76 -5.75 -5.02
CA LYS A 394 21.38 -4.43 -4.49
C LYS A 394 20.72 -3.55 -5.56
N LYS A 395 21.20 -3.61 -6.81
CA LYS A 395 20.62 -2.88 -7.94
C LYS A 395 19.21 -3.38 -8.27
N LYS A 396 18.98 -4.70 -8.29
CA LYS A 396 17.67 -5.28 -8.60
C LYS A 396 16.62 -5.10 -7.49
N ILE A 397 17.02 -5.08 -6.21
CA ILE A 397 16.09 -4.89 -5.08
C ILE A 397 15.80 -3.42 -4.77
N LYS A 398 16.58 -2.47 -5.32
CA LYS A 398 16.41 -1.04 -5.05
C LYS A 398 15.08 -0.58 -5.64
N ILE A 399 14.18 -0.09 -4.78
CA ILE A 399 12.96 0.56 -5.22
C ILE A 399 13.34 1.92 -5.81
N THR A 400 13.20 2.07 -7.12
CA THR A 400 13.12 3.39 -7.74
C THR A 400 11.73 3.92 -7.42
N VAL A 401 11.58 4.64 -6.31
CA VAL A 401 10.38 5.47 -6.12
C VAL A 401 10.42 6.44 -7.30
N PRO A 402 9.41 6.47 -8.18
CA PRO A 402 9.35 7.50 -9.21
C PRO A 402 9.48 8.82 -8.47
N ASN A 403 10.51 9.61 -8.82
CA ASN A 403 10.67 10.95 -8.30
C ASN A 403 9.39 11.72 -8.68
N THR A 404 8.40 11.77 -7.80
CA THR A 404 7.32 12.74 -7.87
C THR A 404 7.85 14.07 -7.35
N ARG A 405 8.97 14.52 -7.95
CA ARG A 405 9.38 15.91 -7.92
C ARG A 405 8.64 16.59 -9.06
N TYR A 406 7.63 17.38 -8.68
CA TYR A 406 6.92 18.36 -9.50
C TYR A 406 6.08 17.81 -10.67
N SER A 407 4.79 17.66 -10.44
CA SER A 407 3.76 18.08 -11.39
C SER A 407 2.56 18.69 -10.66
#